data_AF-A0A6J8E4D4-F1
#
_entry.id   AF-A0A6J8E4D4-F1
#
_cell.length_a   1.000
_cell.length_b   1.000
_cell.length_c   1.000
_cell.angle_alpha   90.00
_cell.angle_beta   90.00
_cell.angle_gamma   90.00
#
_symmetry.space_group_name_H-M   'P 1'
#
loop_
_entity.id
_entity.type
_entity.pdbx_description
1 polymer ?
#
loop_
_entity_poly.entity_id
_entity_poly.type
_entity_poly.pdbx_seq_one_letter_code
_entity_poly.pdbx_strand_id
1 'polypeptide(L)'
;MIQHAKRAGEKKLFINNKCYKVDGYYYDRENKMRNVYEFLDVIGMDVQNVIVLKKYVKKIEIKKTMKELYDQTKERLKTIEDYLKPNVKIHTIWECEFDQQKYPEVDPHLKPIDKRDAFYGGRTETIQLYNNLSDLKGRYVDFCSLYPSVNKYCKYPIGHPITYTDISVDDYIKNNYFGIMKCKILPPKGLYHPVLPYKQLTSDNTHKLLFGLCRTCMNKISFKCKHIDDPTLNKHDKIHEIKRCKECKILKMKNVYILMRKEL
;
A
#
# COMPACT_ATOMS: atom_id res chain seq x y z
N MET A 1 18.15 2.33 -4.30
CA MET A 1 16.71 2.67 -4.25
C MET A 1 16.48 3.79 -3.26
N ILE A 2 15.58 4.73 -3.57
CA ILE A 2 15.37 5.96 -2.78
C ILE A 2 14.52 5.65 -1.53
N GLN A 3 14.97 6.10 -0.36
CA GLN A 3 14.23 6.12 0.90
C GLN A 3 13.36 7.39 0.98
N HIS A 4 12.08 7.27 1.34
CA HIS A 4 11.16 8.41 1.45
C HIS A 4 9.96 8.07 2.37
N ALA A 5 9.05 9.02 2.62
CA ALA A 5 7.93 8.85 3.57
C ALA A 5 7.11 7.55 3.37
N LYS A 6 6.84 7.16 2.12
CA LYS A 6 6.08 5.95 1.77
C LYS A 6 6.93 4.68 1.66
N ARG A 7 8.24 4.77 1.90
CA ARG A 7 9.18 3.65 1.79
C ARG A 7 10.29 3.74 2.83
N ALA A 8 10.20 2.93 3.89
CA ALA A 8 11.10 2.94 5.04
C ALA A 8 11.12 4.27 5.85
N GLY A 9 10.31 5.25 5.46
CA GLY A 9 10.14 6.52 6.16
C GLY A 9 11.18 7.57 5.72
N GLU A 10 10.91 8.83 6.03
CA GLU A 10 11.81 9.94 5.73
C GLU A 10 13.15 9.77 6.45
N LYS A 11 14.24 10.08 5.73
CA LYS A 11 15.57 10.05 6.32
C LYS A 11 15.72 11.20 7.31
N LYS A 12 16.13 10.86 8.53
CA LYS A 12 16.48 11.82 9.59
C LYS A 12 17.98 12.08 9.55
N LEU A 13 18.37 13.36 9.51
CA LEU A 13 19.73 13.86 9.60
C LEU A 13 19.84 14.65 10.91
N PHE A 14 20.76 14.25 11.78
CA PHE A 14 20.99 14.93 13.06
C PHE A 14 22.17 15.87 12.90
N ILE A 15 21.90 17.17 12.85
CA ILE A 15 22.87 18.24 12.60
C ILE A 15 22.74 19.26 13.72
N ASN A 16 23.83 19.53 14.46
CA ASN A 16 23.85 20.52 15.55
C ASN A 16 22.68 20.36 16.55
N ASN A 17 22.45 19.14 17.03
CA ASN A 17 21.34 18.76 17.92
C ASN A 17 19.93 19.01 17.36
N LYS A 18 19.80 19.32 16.07
CA LYS A 18 18.52 19.43 15.36
C LYS A 18 18.32 18.23 14.43
N CYS A 19 17.08 17.74 14.36
CA CYS A 19 16.70 16.65 13.48
C CYS A 19 16.04 17.21 12.21
N TYR A 20 16.75 17.12 11.09
CA TYR A 20 16.24 17.47 9.76
C TYR A 20 15.68 16.21 9.09
N LYS A 21 14.44 16.28 8.62
CA LYS A 21 13.86 15.23 7.76
C LYS A 21 13.92 15.68 6.32
N VAL A 22 14.34 14.79 5.43
CA VAL A 22 14.38 15.02 3.98
C VAL A 22 13.35 14.15 3.26
N ASP A 23 12.80 14.65 2.15
CA ASP A 23 11.69 13.98 1.44
C ASP A 23 12.14 12.69 0.77
N GLY A 24 13.34 12.71 0.18
CA GLY A 24 13.99 11.53 -0.40
C GLY A 24 15.48 11.47 -0.06
N TYR A 25 16.00 10.25 0.08
CA TYR A 25 17.42 10.00 0.31
C TYR A 25 17.89 8.74 -0.40
N TYR A 26 19.02 8.83 -1.09
CA TYR A 26 19.67 7.67 -1.71
C TYR A 26 21.19 7.77 -1.58
N TYR A 27 21.81 6.71 -1.08
CA TYR A 27 23.26 6.59 -1.08
C TYR A 27 23.71 5.72 -2.25
N ASP A 28 24.37 6.36 -3.21
CA ASP A 28 25.05 5.69 -4.31
C ASP A 28 26.38 5.12 -3.79
N ARG A 29 26.47 3.79 -3.76
CA ARG A 29 27.64 3.10 -3.23
C ARG A 29 28.81 3.10 -4.22
N GLU A 30 28.54 3.16 -5.52
CA GLU A 30 29.56 3.12 -6.57
C GLU A 30 30.33 4.44 -6.58
N ASN A 31 29.60 5.55 -6.64
CA ASN A 31 30.18 6.89 -6.64
C ASN A 31 30.41 7.46 -5.23
N LYS A 32 30.07 6.70 -4.18
CA LYS A 32 30.09 7.11 -2.76
C LYS A 32 29.33 8.43 -2.52
N MET A 33 28.27 8.68 -3.30
CA MET A 33 27.55 9.95 -3.37
C MET A 33 26.24 9.90 -2.59
N ARG A 34 25.98 10.93 -1.76
CA ARG A 34 24.70 11.09 -1.06
C ARG A 34 23.76 11.94 -1.91
N ASN A 35 22.64 11.37 -2.35
CA ASN A 35 21.60 12.09 -3.06
C ASN A 35 20.46 12.41 -2.10
N VAL A 36 20.22 13.70 -1.89
CA VAL A 36 19.10 14.21 -1.08
C VAL A 36 18.08 14.81 -2.04
N TYR A 37 16.80 14.48 -1.88
CA TYR A 37 15.71 15.00 -2.69
C TYR A 37 14.75 15.79 -1.81
N GLU A 38 14.36 16.98 -2.27
CA GLU A 38 13.47 17.90 -1.58
C GLU A 38 12.41 18.41 -2.55
N PHE A 39 11.14 18.23 -2.19
CA PHE A 39 10.01 18.80 -2.91
C PHE A 39 9.59 20.07 -2.19
N LEU A 40 9.63 21.19 -2.89
CA LEU A 40 9.44 22.51 -2.30
C LEU A 40 8.06 23.06 -2.66
N ASP A 41 7.13 23.07 -1.70
CA ASP A 41 5.77 23.60 -1.87
C ASP A 41 5.74 25.10 -2.25
N VAL A 42 4.64 25.54 -2.87
CA VAL A 42 4.33 26.93 -3.21
C VAL A 42 3.08 27.38 -2.44
N ILE A 43 3.24 28.23 -1.41
CA ILE A 43 2.08 28.83 -0.71
C ILE A 43 1.54 30.08 -1.44
N GLY A 44 2.41 30.82 -2.13
CA GLY A 44 2.08 32.05 -2.84
C GLY A 44 3.33 32.67 -3.45
N MET A 45 3.14 33.48 -4.49
CA MET A 45 4.21 34.23 -5.16
C MET A 45 4.18 35.67 -4.65
N ASP A 46 5.32 36.21 -4.22
CA ASP A 46 5.46 37.66 -4.07
C ASP A 46 5.81 38.31 -5.43
N VAL A 47 5.90 39.64 -5.45
CA VAL A 47 6.21 40.46 -6.64
C VAL A 47 7.59 40.10 -7.24
N GLN A 48 8.43 39.32 -6.54
CA GLN A 48 9.76 38.89 -6.95
C GLN A 48 9.84 37.39 -7.27
N ASN A 49 8.70 36.68 -7.37
CA ASN A 49 8.61 35.24 -7.61
C ASN A 49 9.25 34.38 -6.51
N VAL A 50 9.25 34.83 -5.25
CA VAL A 50 9.80 34.07 -4.13
C VAL A 50 8.83 32.97 -3.70
N ILE A 51 9.25 31.71 -3.80
CA ILE A 51 8.45 30.50 -3.52
C ILE A 51 8.74 29.97 -2.11
N VAL A 52 7.74 29.49 -1.37
CA VAL A 52 7.90 29.18 0.07
C VAL A 52 7.14 27.92 0.53
N LEU A 53 7.81 27.10 1.37
CA LEU A 53 7.38 25.84 2.01
C LEU A 53 6.25 25.91 3.06
N LYS A 54 5.46 24.82 3.16
CA LYS A 54 4.70 24.42 4.37
C LYS A 54 4.67 22.90 4.62
N LYS A 55 5.64 22.35 5.36
CA LYS A 55 5.48 20.97 5.83
C LYS A 55 4.53 20.90 7.04
N TYR A 56 3.26 20.59 6.75
CA TYR A 56 2.15 20.23 7.66
C TYR A 56 1.38 21.38 8.33
N VAL A 57 0.25 21.77 7.72
CA VAL A 57 -0.72 22.69 8.36
C VAL A 57 -1.65 21.93 9.30
N LYS A 58 -1.36 21.99 10.59
CA LYS A 58 -2.44 22.16 11.58
C LYS A 58 -2.29 23.56 12.15
N LYS A 59 -3.19 24.45 11.72
CA LYS A 59 -3.43 25.84 12.21
C LYS A 59 -2.17 26.63 12.58
N ILE A 60 -1.74 27.54 11.71
CA ILE A 60 -0.74 28.55 12.08
C ILE A 60 -1.19 29.93 11.58
N GLU A 61 -1.36 30.83 12.54
CA GLU A 61 -1.16 32.28 12.41
C GLU A 61 0.25 32.52 11.87
N ILE A 62 0.35 32.94 10.60
CA ILE A 62 1.66 33.17 9.98
C ILE A 62 2.23 34.48 10.54
N LYS A 63 3.06 34.39 11.58
CA LYS A 63 3.80 35.53 12.17
C LYS A 63 5.10 35.88 11.42
N LYS A 64 5.27 35.42 10.19
CA LYS A 64 6.49 35.57 9.38
C LYS A 64 6.14 36.03 7.96
N THR A 65 7.02 36.79 7.32
CA THR A 65 6.86 37.18 5.92
C THR A 65 7.21 36.03 4.98
N MET A 66 6.76 36.10 3.73
CA MET A 66 7.10 35.10 2.70
C MET A 66 8.62 35.04 2.46
N LYS A 67 9.28 36.21 2.41
CA LYS A 67 10.74 36.29 2.28
C LYS A 67 11.48 35.55 3.41
N GLU A 68 11.08 35.75 4.66
CA GLU A 68 11.71 35.08 5.80
C GLU A 68 11.59 33.55 5.74
N LEU A 69 10.48 33.04 5.21
CA LEU A 69 10.27 31.60 5.07
C LEU A 69 11.07 31.02 3.88
N TYR A 70 11.23 31.77 2.79
CA TYR A 70 12.14 31.41 1.69
C TYR A 70 13.59 31.36 2.17
N ASP A 71 14.03 32.40 2.88
CA ASP A 71 15.39 32.48 3.41
C ASP A 71 15.66 31.31 4.36
N GLN A 72 14.71 30.96 5.23
CA GLN A 72 14.80 29.77 6.09
C GLN A 72 14.88 28.45 5.31
N THR A 73 14.16 28.35 4.19
CA THR A 73 14.22 27.18 3.31
C THR A 73 15.60 27.04 2.69
N LYS A 74 16.16 28.13 2.16
CA LYS A 74 17.50 28.16 1.57
C LYS A 74 18.59 27.90 2.62
N GLU A 75 18.48 28.49 3.81
CA GLU A 75 19.39 28.25 4.93
C GLU A 75 19.38 26.78 5.37
N ARG A 76 18.20 26.16 5.45
CA ARG A 76 18.06 24.73 5.75
C ARG A 76 18.78 23.87 4.70
N LEU A 77 18.54 24.12 3.42
CA LEU A 77 19.17 23.36 2.33
C LEU A 77 20.69 23.50 2.39
N LYS A 78 21.19 24.71 2.56
CA LYS A 78 22.62 24.99 2.73
C LYS A 78 23.22 24.27 3.94
N THR A 79 22.54 24.29 5.08
CA THR A 79 22.96 23.57 6.30
C THR A 79 23.09 22.07 6.05
N ILE A 80 22.13 21.46 5.35
CA ILE A 80 22.17 20.04 5.01
C ILE A 80 23.31 19.75 4.02
N GLU A 81 23.50 20.61 3.03
CA GLU A 81 24.57 20.47 2.04
C GLU A 81 25.95 20.52 2.71
N ASP A 82 26.20 21.57 3.49
CA ASP A 82 27.48 21.79 4.18
C ASP A 82 27.82 20.63 5.13
N TYR A 83 26.82 20.09 5.83
CA TYR A 83 27.00 18.92 6.70
C TYR A 83 27.35 17.63 5.93
N LEU A 84 26.84 17.47 4.70
CA LEU A 84 27.00 16.24 3.93
C LEU A 84 28.15 16.28 2.92
N LYS A 85 28.77 17.44 2.68
CA LYS A 85 29.97 17.62 1.86
C LYS A 85 31.14 16.72 2.30
N PRO A 86 32.09 16.40 1.40
CA PRO A 86 32.13 16.80 -0.02
C PRO A 86 31.21 15.97 -0.94
N ASN A 87 30.70 14.83 -0.48
CA ASN A 87 30.02 13.85 -1.32
C ASN A 87 28.49 13.92 -1.20
N VAL A 88 27.91 15.05 -1.60
CA VAL A 88 26.47 15.27 -1.60
C VAL A 88 25.98 15.94 -2.88
N LYS A 89 24.80 15.53 -3.34
CA LYS A 89 24.01 16.21 -4.34
C LYS A 89 22.60 16.42 -3.79
N ILE A 90 22.20 17.68 -3.66
CA ILE A 90 20.82 18.03 -3.29
C ILE A 90 20.04 18.31 -4.57
N HIS A 91 18.96 17.57 -4.77
CA HIS A 91 18.01 17.72 -5.86
C HIS A 91 16.77 18.40 -5.30
N THR A 92 16.45 19.59 -5.79
CA THR A 92 15.26 20.34 -5.41
C THR A 92 14.35 20.51 -6.61
N ILE A 93 13.04 20.46 -6.39
CA ILE A 93 12.04 20.85 -7.37
C ILE A 93 10.94 21.64 -6.66
N TRP A 94 10.52 22.76 -7.24
CA TRP A 94 9.38 23.51 -6.70
C TRP A 94 8.06 22.92 -7.20
N GLU A 95 7.00 23.02 -6.41
CA GLU A 95 5.66 22.55 -6.76
C GLU A 95 5.18 23.15 -8.09
N CYS A 96 5.39 24.45 -8.32
CA CYS A 96 5.00 25.08 -9.58
C CYS A 96 5.80 24.57 -10.79
N GLU A 97 7.06 24.19 -10.59
CA GLU A 97 7.87 23.56 -11.64
C GLU A 97 7.44 22.11 -11.88
N PHE A 98 7.04 21.41 -10.82
CA PHE A 98 6.53 20.05 -10.88
C PHE A 98 5.17 20.00 -11.60
N ASP A 99 4.27 20.92 -11.29
CA ASP A 99 2.93 20.99 -11.89
C ASP A 99 2.96 21.31 -13.39
N GLN A 100 3.97 22.04 -13.84
CA GLN A 100 4.19 22.33 -15.27
C GLN A 100 4.71 21.10 -16.03
N GLN A 101 5.25 20.10 -15.35
CA GLN A 101 5.76 18.90 -15.99
C GLN A 101 4.62 17.96 -16.36
N LYS A 102 4.53 17.61 -17.64
CA LYS A 102 3.65 16.54 -18.13
C LYS A 102 4.26 15.19 -17.76
N TYR A 103 3.98 14.73 -16.56
CA TYR A 103 4.28 13.34 -16.20
C TYR A 103 3.34 12.40 -16.95
N PRO A 104 3.85 11.25 -17.44
CA PRO A 104 2.96 10.18 -17.88
C PRO A 104 2.01 9.84 -16.73
N GLU A 105 0.73 9.62 -17.03
CA GLU A 105 -0.24 9.15 -16.05
C GLU A 105 0.40 8.00 -15.27
N VAL A 106 0.59 8.19 -13.96
CA VAL A 106 1.14 7.15 -13.11
C VAL A 106 0.20 5.97 -13.23
N ASP A 107 0.71 4.83 -13.75
CA ASP A 107 -0.07 3.61 -13.90
C ASP A 107 -0.90 3.41 -12.62
N PRO A 108 -2.23 3.36 -12.69
CA PRO A 108 -3.08 3.18 -11.52
C PRO A 108 -2.70 1.94 -10.70
N HIS A 109 -2.05 0.95 -11.32
CA HIS A 109 -1.48 -0.23 -10.67
C HIS A 109 -0.19 0.04 -9.88
N LEU A 110 0.49 1.16 -10.09
CA LEU A 110 1.64 1.64 -9.31
C LEU A 110 1.23 2.51 -8.12
N LYS A 111 -0.07 2.84 -7.96
CA LYS A 111 -0.56 3.56 -6.78
C LYS A 111 -0.21 2.79 -5.50
N PRO A 112 0.33 3.45 -4.46
CA PRO A 112 0.60 2.82 -3.17
C PRO A 112 -0.62 2.06 -2.63
N ILE A 113 -0.40 0.94 -1.95
CA ILE A 113 -1.49 0.22 -1.26
C ILE A 113 -2.18 1.15 -0.26
N ASP A 114 -3.50 1.25 -0.35
CA ASP A 114 -4.30 1.70 0.77
C ASP A 114 -4.46 0.53 1.75
N LYS A 115 -3.91 0.70 2.96
CA LYS A 115 -3.97 -0.33 4.00
C LYS A 115 -5.41 -0.62 4.43
N ARG A 116 -6.33 0.34 4.26
CA ARG A 116 -7.76 0.19 4.59
C ARG A 116 -8.46 -0.80 3.66
N ASP A 117 -7.95 -1.01 2.46
CA ASP A 117 -8.47 -2.02 1.53
C ASP A 117 -8.30 -3.43 2.10
N ALA A 118 -7.22 -3.66 2.86
CA ALA A 118 -6.93 -4.93 3.52
C ALA A 118 -7.64 -5.10 4.87
N PHE A 119 -8.34 -4.07 5.37
CA PHE A 119 -8.99 -4.10 6.67
C PHE A 119 -10.42 -4.62 6.55
N TYR A 120 -10.67 -5.82 7.07
CA TYR A 120 -11.97 -6.50 7.06
C TYR A 120 -12.42 -6.83 8.48
N GLY A 121 -13.73 -6.93 8.69
CA GLY A 121 -14.31 -7.41 9.94
C GLY A 121 -14.31 -8.94 10.03
N GLY A 122 -15.04 -9.46 11.02
CA GLY A 122 -15.26 -10.90 11.16
C GLY A 122 -16.04 -11.50 9.98
N ARG A 123 -15.87 -12.80 9.77
CA ARG A 123 -16.68 -13.56 8.81
C ARG A 123 -18.03 -13.88 9.44
N THR A 124 -19.08 -13.32 8.86
CA THR A 124 -20.46 -13.69 9.15
C THR A 124 -21.06 -14.26 7.88
N GLU A 125 -21.23 -15.58 7.84
CA GLU A 125 -21.75 -16.27 6.66
C GLU A 125 -22.69 -17.39 7.09
N THR A 126 -23.81 -17.50 6.38
CA THR A 126 -24.78 -18.58 6.56
C THR A 126 -24.58 -19.61 5.45
N ILE A 127 -24.16 -20.82 5.82
CA ILE A 127 -23.96 -21.92 4.86
C ILE A 127 -25.31 -22.57 4.48
N GLN A 128 -26.21 -22.68 5.45
CA GLN A 128 -27.52 -23.30 5.29
C GLN A 128 -28.55 -22.50 6.08
N LEU A 129 -29.62 -22.06 5.41
CA LEU A 129 -30.68 -21.25 6.02
C LEU A 129 -31.61 -22.07 6.91
N TYR A 130 -31.85 -23.33 6.55
CA TYR A 130 -32.72 -24.23 7.28
C TYR A 130 -32.16 -25.65 7.24
N ASN A 131 -32.09 -26.28 8.40
CA ASN A 131 -31.81 -27.70 8.53
C ASN A 131 -32.79 -28.30 9.53
N ASN A 132 -33.46 -29.40 9.17
CA ASN A 132 -34.34 -30.09 10.10
C ASN A 132 -33.48 -30.92 11.04
N LEU A 133 -33.50 -30.58 12.33
CA LEU A 133 -32.72 -31.24 13.36
C LEU A 133 -33.52 -32.30 14.13
N SER A 134 -34.69 -32.75 13.63
CA SER A 134 -35.53 -33.77 14.28
C SER A 134 -34.73 -35.00 14.73
N ASP A 135 -33.80 -35.44 13.88
CA ASP A 135 -32.98 -36.64 14.10
C ASP A 135 -31.48 -36.30 14.27
N LEU A 136 -31.14 -35.01 14.38
CA LEU A 136 -29.76 -34.51 14.45
C LEU A 136 -29.52 -33.67 15.70
N LYS A 137 -28.35 -33.82 16.32
CA LYS A 137 -27.93 -32.96 17.43
C LYS A 137 -27.06 -31.82 16.92
N GLY A 138 -27.53 -30.58 17.08
CA GLY A 138 -26.73 -29.38 16.83
C GLY A 138 -25.68 -29.16 17.93
N ARG A 139 -24.50 -28.66 17.56
CA ARG A 139 -23.49 -28.17 18.50
C ARG A 139 -23.14 -26.73 18.17
N TYR A 140 -23.05 -25.91 19.19
CA TYR A 140 -22.56 -24.53 19.09
C TYR A 140 -21.15 -24.47 19.64
N VAL A 141 -20.24 -23.88 18.87
CA VAL A 141 -18.84 -23.67 19.28
C VAL A 141 -18.60 -22.17 19.24
N ASP A 142 -18.12 -21.63 20.35
CA ASP A 142 -17.76 -20.22 20.47
C ASP A 142 -16.35 -20.07 21.01
N PHE A 143 -15.68 -19.03 20.54
CA PHE A 143 -14.34 -18.69 21.01
C PHE A 143 -14.44 -17.60 22.08
N CYS A 144 -14.23 -17.99 23.33
CA CYS A 144 -14.12 -17.03 24.42
C CYS A 144 -12.99 -16.02 24.14
N SER A 145 -13.34 -14.76 23.95
CA SER A 145 -12.38 -13.67 23.74
C SER A 145 -11.48 -13.88 22.51
N LEU A 146 -12.06 -14.13 21.33
CA LEU A 146 -11.32 -14.33 20.07
C LEU A 146 -10.30 -13.21 19.80
N TYR A 147 -10.74 -11.95 19.69
CA TYR A 147 -9.81 -10.84 19.37
C TYR A 147 -8.73 -10.63 20.43
N PRO A 148 -9.03 -10.61 21.75
CA PRO A 148 -7.97 -10.57 22.77
C PRO A 148 -6.96 -11.72 22.67
N SER A 149 -7.42 -12.93 22.35
CA SER A 149 -6.53 -14.08 22.16
C SER A 149 -5.60 -13.89 20.95
N VAL A 150 -6.14 -13.43 19.82
CA VAL A 150 -5.34 -13.08 18.63
C VAL A 150 -4.36 -11.95 18.95
N ASN A 151 -4.77 -10.91 19.69
CA ASN A 151 -3.90 -9.81 20.15
C ASN A 151 -2.74 -10.30 21.03
N LYS A 152 -2.96 -11.34 21.85
CA LYS A 152 -1.95 -11.86 22.77
C LYS A 152 -0.95 -12.80 22.09
N TYR A 153 -1.43 -13.67 21.21
CA TYR A 153 -0.62 -14.79 20.69
C TYR A 153 -0.17 -14.63 19.23
N CYS A 154 -0.85 -13.80 18.43
CA CYS A 154 -0.49 -13.63 17.02
C CYS A 154 0.52 -12.49 16.83
N LYS A 155 1.25 -12.58 15.72
CA LYS A 155 2.25 -11.60 15.33
C LYS A 155 1.61 -10.38 14.67
N TYR A 156 2.06 -9.19 15.06
CA TYR A 156 1.61 -7.92 14.50
C TYR A 156 2.72 -7.20 13.75
N PRO A 157 2.42 -6.56 12.61
CA PRO A 157 3.38 -5.67 11.98
C PRO A 157 3.61 -4.45 12.87
N ILE A 158 4.87 -4.20 13.26
CA ILE A 158 5.28 -3.04 14.05
C ILE A 158 6.06 -2.02 13.21
N GLY A 159 6.11 -0.75 13.60
CA GLY A 159 6.96 0.26 12.94
C GLY A 159 6.59 0.60 11.48
N HIS A 160 7.57 1.13 10.74
CA HIS A 160 7.35 1.72 9.42
C HIS A 160 7.55 0.69 8.30
N PRO A 161 6.61 0.58 7.35
CA PRO A 161 6.69 -0.44 6.31
C PRO A 161 7.82 -0.24 5.32
N ILE A 162 8.42 -1.36 4.91
CA ILE A 162 9.34 -1.43 3.77
C ILE A 162 8.59 -1.92 2.54
N THR A 163 8.43 -1.03 1.56
CA THR A 163 7.78 -1.35 0.29
C THR A 163 8.75 -2.04 -0.67
N TYR A 164 8.29 -3.17 -1.21
CA TYR A 164 8.89 -3.85 -2.34
C TYR A 164 8.00 -3.67 -3.56
N THR A 165 8.58 -3.78 -4.75
CA THR A 165 7.86 -3.81 -6.03
C THR A 165 8.48 -4.93 -6.86
N ASP A 166 7.72 -5.46 -7.83
CA ASP A 166 8.23 -6.43 -8.80
C ASP A 166 8.82 -7.72 -8.21
N ILE A 167 8.31 -8.16 -7.06
CA ILE A 167 8.67 -9.46 -6.45
C ILE A 167 8.06 -10.60 -7.28
N SER A 168 8.87 -11.63 -7.60
CA SER A 168 8.40 -12.86 -8.22
C SER A 168 7.70 -13.78 -7.20
N VAL A 169 6.89 -14.73 -7.70
CA VAL A 169 6.26 -15.74 -6.82
C VAL A 169 7.33 -16.55 -6.07
N ASP A 170 8.39 -16.95 -6.75
CA ASP A 170 9.47 -17.75 -6.15
C ASP A 170 10.20 -16.98 -5.06
N ASP A 171 10.48 -15.69 -5.28
CA ASP A 171 11.10 -14.83 -4.26
C ASP A 171 10.17 -14.66 -3.05
N TYR A 172 8.86 -14.52 -3.28
CA TYR A 172 7.88 -14.45 -2.20
C TYR A 172 7.86 -15.73 -1.36
N ILE A 173 7.80 -16.90 -2.00
CA ILE A 173 7.79 -18.21 -1.34
C ILE A 173 9.10 -18.43 -0.59
N LYS A 174 10.24 -18.16 -1.23
CA LYS A 174 11.57 -18.39 -0.66
C LYS A 174 11.83 -17.54 0.58
N ASN A 175 11.44 -16.27 0.56
CA ASN A 175 11.68 -15.34 1.66
C ASN A 175 10.57 -15.36 2.72
N ASN A 176 9.47 -16.08 2.47
CA ASN A 176 8.32 -16.22 3.36
C ASN A 176 7.86 -14.86 3.93
N TYR A 177 7.59 -13.91 3.04
CA TYR A 177 7.28 -12.55 3.47
C TYR A 177 5.98 -12.47 4.29
N PHE A 178 6.04 -11.75 5.41
CA PHE A 178 4.89 -11.42 6.24
C PHE A 178 4.44 -9.97 5.99
N GLY A 179 3.20 -9.76 5.57
CA GLY A 179 2.64 -8.42 5.35
C GLY A 179 1.40 -8.38 4.45
N ILE A 180 1.05 -7.17 4.01
CA ILE A 180 -0.08 -6.93 3.09
C ILE A 180 0.43 -6.96 1.66
N MET A 181 -0.18 -7.80 0.82
CA MET A 181 0.13 -7.92 -0.62
C MET A 181 -1.06 -7.48 -1.49
N LYS A 182 -0.79 -6.67 -2.51
CA LYS A 182 -1.72 -6.40 -3.61
C LYS A 182 -1.35 -7.29 -4.79
N CYS A 183 -2.23 -8.20 -5.15
CA CYS A 183 -2.03 -9.14 -6.24
C CYS A 183 -3.34 -9.48 -6.92
N LYS A 184 -3.26 -10.09 -8.10
CA LYS A 184 -4.39 -10.80 -8.70
C LYS A 184 -4.30 -12.24 -8.23
N ILE A 185 -5.42 -12.85 -7.83
CA ILE A 185 -5.42 -14.25 -7.38
C ILE A 185 -6.41 -15.03 -8.25
N LEU A 186 -5.99 -16.20 -8.71
CA LEU A 186 -6.90 -17.23 -9.20
C LEU A 186 -7.22 -18.14 -8.01
N PRO A 187 -8.45 -18.14 -7.48
CA PRO A 187 -8.76 -18.92 -6.29
C PRO A 187 -8.70 -20.42 -6.59
N PRO A 188 -8.27 -21.26 -5.62
CA PRO A 188 -8.25 -22.70 -5.78
C PRO A 188 -9.68 -23.26 -5.95
N LYS A 189 -9.79 -24.35 -6.70
CA LYS A 189 -11.07 -25.06 -6.92
C LYS A 189 -11.41 -25.92 -5.70
N GLY A 190 -12.70 -26.23 -5.55
CA GLY A 190 -13.15 -27.25 -4.58
C GLY A 190 -13.02 -26.85 -3.11
N LEU A 191 -12.83 -25.56 -2.80
CA LEU A 191 -12.90 -25.10 -1.42
C LEU A 191 -14.31 -25.30 -0.87
N TYR A 192 -14.42 -26.00 0.26
CA TYR A 192 -15.67 -26.09 1.02
C TYR A 192 -16.11 -24.70 1.50
N HIS A 193 -15.14 -23.86 1.86
CA HIS A 193 -15.34 -22.49 2.31
C HIS A 193 -14.38 -21.53 1.59
N PRO A 194 -14.87 -20.61 0.75
CA PRO A 194 -14.06 -19.53 0.22
C PRO A 194 -13.45 -18.70 1.36
N VAL A 195 -12.18 -18.32 1.22
CA VAL A 195 -11.43 -17.63 2.30
C VAL A 195 -11.12 -16.17 1.98
N LEU A 196 -11.17 -15.78 0.71
CA LEU A 196 -10.83 -14.41 0.31
C LEU A 196 -12.07 -13.50 0.44
N PRO A 197 -11.98 -12.42 1.24
CA PRO A 197 -13.09 -11.48 1.41
C PRO A 197 -13.25 -10.56 0.20
N TYR A 198 -14.48 -10.14 -0.05
CA TYR A 198 -14.83 -9.10 -1.03
C TYR A 198 -15.83 -8.12 -0.42
N LYS A 199 -15.50 -6.82 -0.45
CA LYS A 199 -16.43 -5.74 -0.08
C LYS A 199 -17.28 -5.39 -1.29
N GLN A 200 -18.51 -5.87 -1.33
CA GLN A 200 -19.47 -5.50 -2.36
C GLN A 200 -20.23 -4.24 -1.94
N LEU A 201 -20.26 -3.23 -2.81
CA LEU A 201 -21.03 -2.00 -2.59
C LEU A 201 -22.50 -2.27 -2.91
N THR A 202 -23.37 -2.05 -1.94
CA THR A 202 -24.82 -2.22 -2.06
C THR A 202 -25.49 -0.92 -2.55
N SER A 203 -26.76 -1.00 -2.93
CA SER A 203 -27.52 0.12 -3.52
C SER A 203 -27.70 1.32 -2.59
N ASP A 204 -27.64 1.10 -1.28
CA ASP A 204 -27.67 2.09 -0.20
C ASP A 204 -26.28 2.68 0.11
N ASN A 205 -25.28 2.46 -0.75
CA ASN A 205 -23.91 2.93 -0.60
C ASN A 205 -23.20 2.37 0.66
N THR A 206 -23.65 1.23 1.17
CA THR A 206 -22.99 0.49 2.25
C THR A 206 -22.17 -0.68 1.67
N HIS A 207 -21.36 -1.35 2.49
CA HIS A 207 -20.54 -2.48 2.05
C HIS A 207 -21.02 -3.76 2.70
N LYS A 208 -21.28 -4.79 1.88
CA LYS A 208 -21.49 -6.17 2.31
C LYS A 208 -20.22 -6.97 2.15
N LEU A 209 -19.82 -7.69 3.20
CA LEU A 209 -18.68 -8.60 3.15
C LEU A 209 -19.13 -9.95 2.60
N LEU A 210 -18.53 -10.37 1.49
CA LEU A 210 -18.83 -11.64 0.82
C LEU A 210 -17.57 -12.50 0.72
N PHE A 211 -17.78 -13.82 0.72
CA PHE A 211 -16.71 -14.81 0.54
C PHE A 211 -17.12 -15.71 -0.63
N GLY A 212 -16.36 -15.65 -1.72
CA GLY A 212 -16.73 -16.33 -2.95
C GLY A 212 -15.56 -16.47 -3.91
N LEU A 213 -15.70 -17.40 -4.85
CA LEU A 213 -14.63 -17.73 -5.80
C LEU A 213 -14.69 -16.89 -7.09
N CYS A 214 -15.73 -16.09 -7.28
CA CYS A 214 -15.90 -15.26 -8.47
C CYS A 214 -16.23 -13.82 -8.09
N ARG A 215 -15.30 -12.91 -8.37
CA ARG A 215 -15.47 -11.47 -8.14
C ARG A 215 -16.72 -10.92 -8.82
N THR A 216 -16.95 -11.27 -10.10
CA THR A 216 -18.11 -10.79 -10.86
C THR A 216 -19.43 -11.24 -10.22
N CYS A 217 -19.51 -12.50 -9.76
CA CYS A 217 -20.70 -13.00 -9.07
C CYS A 217 -20.92 -12.31 -7.73
N MET A 218 -19.86 -12.15 -6.92
CA MET A 218 -19.95 -11.44 -5.65
C MET A 218 -20.40 -9.99 -5.84
N ASN A 219 -19.88 -9.30 -6.86
CA ASN A 219 -20.28 -7.93 -7.16
C ASN A 219 -21.77 -7.79 -7.53
N LYS A 220 -22.35 -8.82 -8.15
CA LYS A 220 -23.77 -8.87 -8.54
C LYS A 220 -24.66 -9.57 -7.49
N ILE A 221 -24.10 -10.00 -6.36
CA ILE A 221 -24.78 -10.86 -5.36
C ILE A 221 -25.47 -12.06 -6.03
N SER A 222 -24.76 -12.74 -6.94
CA SER A 222 -25.30 -13.86 -7.69
C SER A 222 -24.87 -15.20 -7.08
N PHE A 223 -25.85 -16.06 -6.80
CA PHE A 223 -25.64 -17.39 -6.20
C PHE A 223 -25.23 -18.49 -7.21
N LYS A 224 -25.41 -18.27 -8.52
CA LYS A 224 -25.07 -19.24 -9.56
C LYS A 224 -24.03 -18.65 -10.52
N CYS A 225 -22.81 -19.16 -10.49
CA CYS A 225 -21.75 -18.73 -11.41
C CYS A 225 -21.90 -19.41 -12.77
N LYS A 226 -21.99 -18.62 -13.85
CA LYS A 226 -21.99 -19.10 -15.25
C LYS A 226 -20.70 -18.77 -16.01
N HIS A 227 -19.72 -18.15 -15.35
CA HIS A 227 -18.51 -17.67 -16.02
C HIS A 227 -17.51 -18.82 -16.23
N ILE A 228 -17.44 -19.37 -17.46
CA ILE A 228 -16.63 -20.54 -17.88
C ILE A 228 -15.63 -20.20 -19.03
N ASP A 229 -14.38 -20.66 -18.88
CA ASP A 229 -13.11 -20.77 -19.64
C ASP A 229 -12.59 -19.67 -20.59
N ASP A 230 -11.37 -19.16 -20.35
CA ASP A 230 -10.57 -18.32 -21.26
C ASP A 230 -9.62 -19.18 -22.13
N PRO A 231 -9.67 -19.11 -23.48
CA PRO A 231 -8.83 -19.90 -24.40
C PRO A 231 -7.35 -19.47 -24.51
N THR A 232 -6.90 -18.42 -23.80
CA THR A 232 -5.52 -17.88 -23.92
C THR A 232 -4.48 -18.45 -22.92
N LEU A 233 -4.82 -19.53 -22.20
CA LEU A 233 -3.98 -20.14 -21.16
C LEU A 233 -2.94 -21.14 -21.74
N ASN A 234 -1.67 -21.01 -21.31
CA ASN A 234 -0.55 -21.81 -21.79
C ASN A 234 -0.56 -23.26 -21.25
N LYS A 235 0.12 -24.17 -21.95
CA LYS A 235 0.12 -25.64 -21.74
C LYS A 235 0.42 -26.11 -20.30
N HIS A 236 1.09 -25.31 -19.46
CA HIS A 236 1.39 -25.65 -18.06
C HIS A 236 0.13 -25.64 -17.15
N ASP A 237 -0.96 -25.01 -17.60
CA ASP A 237 -2.24 -24.92 -16.89
C ASP A 237 -3.17 -26.13 -17.11
N LYS A 238 -2.75 -27.11 -17.93
CA LYS A 238 -3.60 -28.23 -18.38
C LYS A 238 -3.61 -29.46 -17.46
N ILE A 239 -2.79 -29.50 -16.41
CA ILE A 239 -2.60 -30.71 -15.58
C ILE A 239 -3.74 -30.94 -14.56
N HIS A 240 -4.59 -29.93 -14.32
CA HIS A 240 -5.76 -30.08 -13.45
C HIS A 240 -7.02 -29.63 -14.16
N GLU A 241 -7.72 -30.60 -14.73
CA GLU A 241 -8.99 -30.46 -15.43
C GLU A 241 -9.97 -29.48 -14.72
N ILE A 242 -10.75 -28.75 -15.52
CA ILE A 242 -12.00 -28.03 -15.17
C ILE A 242 -11.86 -26.49 -14.95
N LYS A 243 -13.00 -25.80 -14.95
CA LYS A 243 -13.36 -24.57 -15.67
C LYS A 243 -13.03 -23.24 -14.93
N ARG A 244 -12.53 -22.21 -15.65
CA ARG A 244 -12.12 -20.85 -15.18
C ARG A 244 -13.09 -19.75 -15.66
N CYS A 245 -12.93 -18.45 -15.34
CA CYS A 245 -13.84 -17.36 -15.78
C CYS A 245 -13.20 -16.44 -16.84
N LYS A 246 -13.85 -16.21 -18.00
CA LYS A 246 -13.37 -15.36 -19.11
C LYS A 246 -13.12 -13.89 -18.74
N GLU A 247 -13.89 -13.33 -17.81
CA GLU A 247 -13.80 -11.89 -17.47
C GLU A 247 -12.77 -11.60 -16.37
N CYS A 248 -12.47 -12.57 -15.51
CA CYS A 248 -11.59 -12.40 -14.35
C CYS A 248 -10.09 -12.55 -14.70
N LYS A 249 -9.67 -11.96 -15.83
CA LYS A 249 -8.32 -12.01 -16.43
C LYS A 249 -7.20 -12.41 -15.47
N ILE A 250 -6.46 -13.43 -15.91
CA ILE A 250 -5.31 -14.06 -15.27
C ILE A 250 -4.25 -13.05 -14.79
N LEU A 251 -3.58 -13.48 -13.72
CA LEU A 251 -2.34 -12.98 -13.15
C LEU A 251 -1.34 -12.42 -14.17
N LYS A 252 -1.14 -11.11 -14.10
CA LYS A 252 0.21 -10.57 -13.94
C LYS A 252 0.29 -10.10 -12.49
N MET A 253 1.14 -10.73 -11.68
CA MET A 253 1.62 -10.10 -10.46
C MET A 253 2.46 -8.92 -10.90
N LYS A 254 1.83 -7.76 -11.02
CA LYS A 254 2.54 -6.49 -11.03
C LYS A 254 2.30 -5.85 -9.69
N ASN A 255 3.40 -5.54 -9.02
CA ASN A 255 3.46 -4.72 -7.81
C ASN A 255 2.94 -5.41 -6.54
N VAL A 256 3.71 -6.40 -6.09
CA VAL A 256 3.63 -6.90 -4.71
C VAL A 256 4.24 -5.84 -3.81
N TYR A 257 3.39 -5.08 -3.11
CA TYR A 257 3.84 -4.31 -1.97
C TYR A 257 3.83 -5.24 -0.77
N ILE A 258 4.77 -5.05 0.15
CA ILE A 258 4.77 -5.73 1.44
C ILE A 258 4.93 -4.62 2.46
N LEU A 259 4.19 -4.68 3.56
CA LEU A 259 4.38 -3.77 4.68
C LEU A 259 5.06 -4.55 5.80
N MET A 260 6.37 -4.34 5.96
CA MET A 260 7.18 -5.05 6.95
C MET A 260 7.78 -4.15 8.03
N ARG A 261 7.86 -4.70 9.24
CA ARG A 261 9.06 -4.67 10.10
C ARG A 261 9.19 -6.04 10.75
N LYS A 262 10.44 -6.50 10.86
CA LYS A 262 10.83 -7.75 11.51
C LYS A 262 10.46 -7.72 12.99
N GLU A 263 9.99 -8.87 13.43
CA GLU A 263 9.33 -9.22 14.71
C GLU A 263 10.12 -8.89 15.98
N LEU A 264 9.41 -8.85 17.11
CA LEU A 264 9.84 -9.53 18.34
C LEU A 264 9.18 -10.90 18.36
#